data_AF-A0A1C6NWF1-F1
#
_entry.id   AF-A0A1C6NWF1-F1
#
_cell.length_a   1.000
_cell.length_b   1.000
_cell.length_c   1.000
_cell.angle_alpha   90.00
_cell.angle_beta   90.00
_cell.angle_gamma   90.00
#
_symmetry.space_group_name_H-M   'P 1'
#
loop_
_entity.id
_entity.type
_entity.pdbx_description
1 polymer ?
#
loop_
_entity_poly.entity_id
_entity_poly.type
_entity_poly.pdbx_seq_one_letter_code
_entity_poly.pdbx_strand_id
1 'polypeptide(L)'
;MSASEDNWLDLLWAMEPDHRNPATTVVVSGGCDDHGMVMCEYFSAADDDVAVRVLDQPDGPDPATFDVVPLRGIDPVVVLARLEAILTGCSYDEATRRPRSGRLLSSPESESAFIMSVSDTLQEALASATPAALAEAAGPWSGTEELEASGYTSEDAGQSLAQLAGLAGRAGSDGRRMYCRWAL
;
A
#
# COMPACT_ATOMS: atom_id res chain seq x y z
N MET A 1 25.43 -23.17 -4.00
CA MET A 1 25.26 -22.09 -2.99
C MET A 1 23.88 -21.52 -3.20
N SER A 2 22.97 -21.79 -2.27
CA SER A 2 21.59 -21.27 -2.29
C SER A 2 21.60 -19.77 -2.07
N ALA A 3 20.96 -19.03 -2.98
CA ALA A 3 20.51 -17.67 -2.69
C ALA A 3 19.26 -17.79 -1.79
N SER A 4 19.30 -17.14 -0.62
CA SER A 4 18.19 -17.05 0.32
C SER A 4 17.14 -16.09 -0.24
N GLU A 5 15.87 -16.46 -0.19
CA GLU A 5 14.72 -15.76 -0.77
C GLU A 5 14.26 -14.52 0.03
N ASP A 6 15.06 -14.01 0.97
CA ASP A 6 14.65 -13.04 1.99
C ASP A 6 15.39 -11.69 1.89
N ASN A 7 15.53 -11.11 0.69
CA ASN A 7 16.26 -9.85 0.54
C ASN A 7 15.53 -8.77 -0.29
N TRP A 8 14.21 -8.72 -0.19
CA TRP A 8 13.40 -7.71 -0.89
C TRP A 8 13.40 -6.35 -0.17
N LEU A 9 13.50 -6.33 1.17
CA LEU A 9 13.57 -5.10 1.97
C LEU A 9 14.91 -4.35 1.80
N ASP A 10 16.03 -5.08 1.62
CA ASP A 10 17.35 -4.49 1.38
C ASP A 10 17.45 -3.83 -0.01
N LEU A 11 16.71 -4.34 -1.00
CA LEU A 11 16.65 -3.74 -2.35
C LEU A 11 15.80 -2.46 -2.36
N LEU A 12 14.72 -2.42 -1.56
CA LEU A 12 13.90 -1.23 -1.33
C LEU A 12 14.70 -0.12 -0.63
N TRP A 13 15.56 -0.46 0.34
CA TRP A 13 16.43 0.51 1.02
C TRP A 13 17.60 1.01 0.14
N ALA A 14 18.07 0.19 -0.81
CA ALA A 14 19.16 0.56 -1.71
C ALA A 14 18.75 1.55 -2.82
N MET A 15 17.45 1.83 -2.98
CA MET A 15 16.92 2.78 -3.97
C MET A 15 16.73 4.20 -3.43
N GLU A 16 17.11 4.47 -2.17
CA GLU A 16 17.21 5.85 -1.66
C GLU A 16 18.44 6.57 -2.27
N PRO A 17 18.33 7.86 -2.66
CA PRO A 17 19.47 8.61 -3.18
C PRO A 17 20.54 8.82 -2.10
N ASP A 18 21.78 8.45 -2.42
CA ASP A 18 22.96 8.52 -1.55
C ASP A 18 23.19 9.95 -1.02
N HIS A 19 22.86 10.18 0.26
CA HIS A 19 23.07 11.46 0.98
C HIS A 19 24.53 11.67 1.45
N ARG A 20 25.54 11.14 0.75
CA ARG A 20 26.96 11.37 1.08
C ARG A 20 27.70 12.27 0.10
N ASN A 21 27.40 13.56 0.15
CA ASN A 21 28.41 14.58 -0.22
C ASN A 21 28.21 15.92 0.52
N PRO A 22 29.03 16.26 1.54
CA PRO A 22 28.91 17.53 2.24
C PRO A 22 29.82 18.59 1.61
N ALA A 23 29.45 19.14 0.45
CA ALA A 23 30.05 20.37 -0.06
C ALA A 23 29.22 21.03 -1.19
N THR A 24 28.04 21.57 -0.87
CA THR A 24 27.48 22.78 -1.49
C THR A 24 26.26 23.18 -0.65
N THR A 25 26.35 24.28 0.09
CA THR A 25 25.19 24.93 0.69
C THR A 25 24.38 25.57 -0.44
N VAL A 26 23.36 24.86 -0.92
CA VAL A 26 22.25 25.48 -1.63
C VAL A 26 21.22 25.84 -0.57
N VAL A 27 20.90 27.13 -0.47
CA VAL A 27 19.70 27.61 0.23
C VAL A 27 18.48 27.08 -0.52
N VAL A 28 17.94 25.94 -0.07
CA VAL A 28 16.67 25.42 -0.58
C VAL A 28 15.56 26.24 0.06
N SER A 29 14.99 27.13 -0.73
CA SER A 29 13.72 27.79 -0.42
C SER A 29 12.63 26.73 -0.35
N GLY A 30 11.76 26.82 0.67
CA GLY A 30 10.70 25.86 0.91
C GLY A 30 9.79 25.65 -0.29
N GLY A 31 9.76 24.41 -0.74
CA GLY A 31 8.71 23.80 -1.56
C GLY A 31 8.66 22.34 -1.14
N CYS A 32 7.46 21.82 -0.86
CA CYS A 32 7.28 20.38 -0.70
C CYS A 32 7.58 19.74 -2.07
N ASP A 33 8.79 19.23 -2.25
CA ASP A 33 9.17 18.57 -3.50
C ASP A 33 8.34 17.29 -3.66
N ASP A 34 7.40 17.33 -4.61
CA ASP A 34 6.52 16.25 -5.08
C ASP A 34 7.27 15.16 -5.89
N HIS A 35 8.61 15.08 -5.76
CA HIS A 35 9.51 14.45 -6.73
C HIS A 35 10.02 13.04 -6.38
N GLY A 36 9.32 12.27 -5.54
CA GLY A 36 9.76 10.90 -5.23
C GLY A 36 8.85 10.04 -4.35
N MET A 37 7.60 10.48 -4.09
CA MET A 37 6.67 9.63 -3.35
C MET A 37 5.99 8.64 -4.30
N VAL A 38 6.28 7.36 -4.07
CA VAL A 38 5.56 6.23 -4.66
C VAL A 38 4.04 6.42 -4.55
N MET A 39 3.35 6.17 -5.66
CA MET A 39 1.89 6.10 -5.69
C MET A 39 1.42 4.66 -5.57
N CYS A 40 0.50 4.42 -4.63
CA CYS A 40 -0.18 3.14 -4.47
C CYS A 40 -1.64 3.30 -4.89
N GLU A 41 -2.00 2.69 -6.00
CA GLU A 41 -3.37 2.69 -6.51
C GLU A 41 -4.05 1.40 -6.08
N TYR A 42 -4.89 1.49 -5.06
CA TYR A 42 -5.69 0.36 -4.60
C TYR A 42 -6.92 0.20 -5.48
N PHE A 43 -7.18 -1.03 -5.92
CA PHE A 43 -8.34 -1.29 -6.77
C PHE A 43 -8.93 -2.67 -6.52
N SER A 44 -10.12 -2.93 -7.06
CA SER A 44 -10.75 -4.25 -7.02
C SER A 44 -10.83 -4.90 -8.39
N ALA A 45 -10.54 -6.20 -8.45
CA ALA A 45 -10.64 -7.01 -9.67
C ALA A 45 -11.24 -8.39 -9.36
N ALA A 46 -11.72 -9.07 -10.41
CA ALA A 46 -12.34 -10.39 -10.26
C ALA A 46 -11.34 -11.47 -9.81
N ASP A 47 -10.11 -11.40 -10.31
CA ASP A 47 -9.05 -12.36 -10.03
C ASP A 47 -7.65 -11.75 -10.32
N ASP A 48 -6.61 -12.54 -10.02
CA ASP A 48 -5.21 -12.13 -10.15
C ASP A 48 -4.82 -11.88 -11.62
N ASP A 49 -5.39 -12.62 -12.58
CA ASP A 49 -5.08 -12.45 -14.00
C ASP A 49 -5.62 -11.13 -14.53
N VAL A 50 -6.84 -10.73 -14.10
CA VAL A 50 -7.41 -9.42 -14.42
C VAL A 50 -6.59 -8.30 -13.77
N ALA A 51 -6.14 -8.48 -12.52
CA ALA A 51 -5.34 -7.49 -11.83
C ALA A 51 -3.97 -7.26 -12.50
N VAL A 52 -3.28 -8.32 -12.93
CA VAL A 52 -1.97 -8.20 -13.59
C VAL A 52 -2.06 -7.45 -14.92
N ARG A 53 -3.15 -7.62 -15.68
CA ARG A 53 -3.41 -6.88 -16.94
C ARG A 53 -3.54 -5.36 -16.78
N VAL A 54 -3.64 -4.86 -15.55
CA VAL A 54 -3.55 -3.41 -15.30
C VAL A 54 -2.20 -2.85 -15.75
N LEU A 55 -1.12 -3.65 -15.72
CA LEU A 55 0.20 -3.21 -16.22
C LEU A 55 0.26 -3.00 -17.73
N ASP A 56 -0.67 -3.58 -18.48
CA ASP A 56 -0.76 -3.36 -19.93
C ASP A 56 -1.37 -1.98 -20.26
N GLN A 57 -1.91 -1.28 -19.26
CA GLN A 57 -2.47 0.07 -19.40
C GLN A 57 -1.40 1.11 -19.05
N PRO A 58 -1.14 2.09 -19.94
CA PRO A 58 -0.05 3.06 -19.75
C PRO A 58 -0.25 3.94 -18.51
N ASP A 59 -1.50 4.25 -18.16
CA ASP A 59 -1.85 5.15 -17.07
C ASP A 59 -2.28 4.41 -15.79
N GLY A 60 -2.14 3.08 -15.73
CA GLY A 60 -2.63 2.25 -14.63
C GLY A 60 -4.12 1.89 -14.76
N PRO A 61 -4.81 1.55 -13.65
CA PRO A 61 -6.19 1.07 -13.71
C PRO A 61 -7.15 2.20 -14.10
N ASP A 62 -7.78 2.10 -15.27
CA ASP A 62 -8.80 3.06 -15.72
C ASP A 62 -9.97 3.15 -14.70
N PRO A 63 -10.23 4.32 -14.09
CA PRO A 63 -11.32 4.51 -13.14
C PRO A 63 -12.73 4.31 -13.73
N ALA A 64 -12.88 4.29 -15.05
CA ALA A 64 -14.14 3.91 -15.70
C ALA A 64 -14.38 2.39 -15.70
N THR A 65 -13.31 1.60 -15.55
CA THR A 65 -13.33 0.13 -15.56
C THR A 65 -13.15 -0.46 -14.17
N PHE A 66 -12.26 0.13 -13.37
CA PHE A 66 -11.90 -0.30 -12.03
C PHE A 66 -12.36 0.71 -10.99
N ASP A 67 -12.72 0.20 -9.81
CA ASP A 67 -12.91 1.04 -8.63
C ASP A 67 -11.55 1.28 -7.98
N VAL A 68 -11.05 2.52 -8.05
CA VAL A 68 -9.66 2.87 -7.70
C VAL A 68 -9.62 3.90 -6.57
N VAL A 69 -8.73 3.67 -5.61
CA VAL A 69 -8.38 4.55 -4.49
C VAL A 69 -6.87 4.82 -4.53
N PRO A 70 -6.43 5.99 -5.01
CA PRO A 70 -5.02 6.35 -5.01
C PRO A 70 -4.59 6.88 -3.64
N LEU A 71 -3.55 6.28 -3.05
CA LEU A 71 -2.95 6.68 -1.79
C LEU A 71 -1.43 6.86 -1.95
N ARG A 72 -0.90 7.95 -1.40
CA ARG A 72 0.55 8.21 -1.38
C ARG A 72 1.22 7.49 -0.21
N GLY A 73 2.29 6.76 -0.47
CA GLY A 73 3.14 6.16 0.57
C GLY A 73 2.48 5.08 1.44
N ILE A 74 1.25 4.64 1.10
CA ILE A 74 0.61 3.53 1.79
C ILE A 74 1.05 2.24 1.11
N ASP A 75 2.12 1.65 1.62
CA ASP A 75 2.70 0.44 1.06
C ASP A 75 1.82 -0.81 1.36
N PRO A 76 1.56 -1.67 0.36
CA PRO A 76 0.73 -2.87 0.51
C PRO A 76 1.39 -4.00 1.31
N VAL A 77 2.69 -3.97 1.61
CA VAL A 77 3.41 -5.07 2.28
C VAL A 77 3.51 -4.86 3.79
N VAL A 78 4.07 -3.74 4.21
CA VAL A 78 4.31 -3.39 5.62
C VAL A 78 3.17 -2.55 6.16
N VAL A 79 2.83 -1.43 5.49
CA VAL A 79 1.86 -0.46 6.02
C VAL A 79 0.45 -1.07 6.11
N LEU A 80 0.01 -1.84 5.10
CA LEU A 80 -1.26 -2.57 5.17
C LEU A 80 -1.25 -3.76 6.14
N ALA A 81 -0.13 -4.47 6.31
CA ALA A 81 -0.08 -5.55 7.29
C ALA A 81 -0.16 -5.02 8.74
N ARG A 82 0.41 -3.83 9.01
CA ARG A 82 0.20 -3.12 10.29
C ARG A 82 -1.26 -2.76 10.51
N LEU A 83 -1.93 -2.26 9.48
CA LEU A 83 -3.36 -1.96 9.54
C LEU A 83 -4.18 -3.22 9.84
N GLU A 84 -3.88 -4.33 9.17
CA GLU A 84 -4.55 -5.60 9.38
C GLU A 84 -4.38 -6.12 10.82
N ALA A 85 -3.17 -6.01 11.37
CA ALA A 85 -2.90 -6.34 12.76
C ALA A 85 -3.77 -5.50 13.72
N ILE A 86 -3.89 -4.19 13.47
CA ILE A 86 -4.71 -3.28 14.27
C ILE A 86 -6.19 -3.64 14.18
N LEU A 87 -6.74 -3.78 12.97
CA LEU A 87 -8.17 -4.04 12.75
C LEU A 87 -8.62 -5.42 13.22
N THR A 88 -7.74 -6.41 13.17
CA THR A 88 -8.07 -7.79 13.58
C THR A 88 -7.57 -8.17 14.97
N GLY A 89 -6.81 -7.29 15.62
CA GLY A 89 -6.22 -7.52 16.94
C GLY A 89 -5.17 -8.62 16.99
N CYS A 90 -4.64 -9.06 15.84
CA CYS A 90 -3.54 -10.01 15.77
C CYS A 90 -2.17 -9.30 15.82
N SER A 91 -1.09 -10.06 15.86
CA SER A 91 0.25 -9.50 15.70
C SER A 91 0.55 -9.15 14.24
N TYR A 92 1.49 -8.22 14.03
CA TYR A 92 2.02 -7.90 12.70
C TYR A 92 2.55 -9.15 11.98
N ASP A 93 3.27 -10.00 12.71
CA ASP A 93 3.90 -11.22 12.19
C ASP A 93 2.87 -12.32 11.81
N GLU A 94 1.67 -12.29 12.40
CA GLU A 94 0.53 -13.09 11.94
C GLU A 94 -0.11 -12.50 10.69
N ALA A 95 -0.28 -11.18 10.64
CA ALA A 95 -0.86 -10.48 9.48
C ALA A 95 -0.02 -10.69 8.21
N THR A 96 1.30 -10.52 8.29
CA THR A 96 2.22 -10.71 7.14
C THR A 96 2.24 -12.13 6.59
N ARG A 97 1.94 -13.13 7.42
CA ARG A 97 1.87 -14.54 7.00
C ARG A 97 0.53 -14.94 6.40
N ARG A 98 -0.48 -14.06 6.43
CA ARG A 98 -1.78 -14.39 5.84
C ARG A 98 -1.65 -14.58 4.33
N PRO A 99 -2.41 -15.52 3.75
CA PRO A 99 -2.47 -15.66 2.31
C PRO A 99 -2.74 -14.30 1.65
N ARG A 100 -2.01 -14.03 0.57
CA ARG A 100 -2.14 -12.79 -0.24
C ARG A 100 -1.72 -11.49 0.47
N SER A 101 -1.20 -11.50 1.69
CA SER A 101 -0.65 -10.29 2.30
C SER A 101 0.57 -9.79 1.51
N GLY A 102 0.43 -8.67 0.79
CA GLY A 102 1.52 -8.02 0.06
C GLY A 102 2.21 -8.90 -1.00
N ARG A 103 1.56 -9.96 -1.49
CA ARG A 103 2.19 -10.90 -2.42
C ARG A 103 2.33 -10.26 -3.80
N LEU A 104 3.56 -10.23 -4.32
CA LEU A 104 3.85 -9.82 -5.70
C LEU A 104 3.21 -10.80 -6.70
N LEU A 105 2.40 -10.27 -7.61
CA LEU A 105 1.72 -11.02 -8.68
C LEU A 105 2.31 -10.78 -10.06
N SER A 106 2.86 -9.59 -10.29
CA SER A 106 3.55 -9.25 -11.54
C SER A 106 4.99 -9.81 -11.57
N SER A 107 5.62 -9.76 -12.75
CA SER A 107 7.05 -10.06 -12.86
C SER A 107 7.87 -9.12 -11.97
N PRO A 108 8.91 -9.61 -11.27
CA PRO A 108 9.87 -8.75 -10.58
C PRO A 108 10.72 -7.91 -11.55
N GLU A 109 10.73 -8.26 -12.85
CA GLU A 109 11.43 -7.51 -13.91
C GLU A 109 10.59 -6.36 -14.48
N SER A 110 9.38 -6.13 -13.98
CA SER A 110 8.57 -4.98 -14.39
C SER A 110 9.29 -3.67 -14.04
N GLU A 111 9.46 -2.79 -15.03
CA GLU A 111 10.36 -1.63 -14.88
C GLU A 111 9.71 -0.40 -14.22
N SER A 112 8.38 -0.24 -14.29
CA SER A 112 7.69 0.99 -13.86
C SER A 112 6.61 0.80 -12.80
N ALA A 113 6.04 -0.40 -12.67
CA ALA A 113 5.03 -0.69 -11.68
C ALA A 113 4.89 -2.19 -11.38
N PHE A 114 4.41 -2.48 -10.17
CA PHE A 114 4.14 -3.83 -9.69
C PHE A 114 2.69 -3.99 -9.31
N ILE A 115 2.17 -5.22 -9.44
CA ILE A 115 0.86 -5.60 -8.92
C ILE A 115 1.06 -6.50 -7.71
N MET A 116 0.48 -6.07 -6.59
CA MET A 116 0.49 -6.81 -5.33
C MET A 116 -0.94 -7.13 -4.89
N SER A 117 -1.14 -8.28 -4.25
CA SER A 117 -2.43 -8.61 -3.64
C SER A 117 -2.57 -7.97 -2.26
N VAL A 118 -3.83 -7.73 -1.88
CA VAL A 118 -4.23 -7.48 -0.50
C VAL A 118 -4.81 -8.76 0.09
N SER A 119 -4.62 -9.00 1.39
CA SER A 119 -5.15 -10.19 2.05
C SER A 119 -6.69 -10.16 2.07
N ASP A 120 -7.31 -11.33 1.91
CA ASP A 120 -8.78 -11.45 1.94
C ASP A 120 -9.31 -11.07 3.35
N THR A 121 -8.52 -11.34 4.41
CA THR A 121 -8.89 -11.00 5.79
C THR A 121 -8.84 -9.49 6.07
N LEU A 122 -7.87 -8.74 5.54
CA LEU A 122 -7.87 -7.27 5.64
C LEU A 122 -9.06 -6.68 4.88
N GLN A 123 -9.35 -7.19 3.68
CA GLN A 123 -10.52 -6.76 2.91
C GLN A 123 -11.81 -6.97 3.70
N GLU A 124 -12.01 -8.15 4.30
CA GLU A 124 -13.20 -8.43 5.14
C GLU A 124 -13.26 -7.52 6.38
N ALA A 125 -12.12 -7.29 7.04
CA ALA A 125 -12.05 -6.41 8.21
C ALA A 125 -12.42 -4.96 7.85
N LEU A 126 -11.90 -4.44 6.74
CA LEU A 126 -12.23 -3.10 6.23
C LEU A 126 -13.70 -2.99 5.82
N ALA A 127 -14.22 -4.00 5.11
CA ALA A 127 -15.61 -4.01 4.63
C ALA A 127 -16.64 -4.08 5.78
N SER A 128 -16.28 -4.73 6.89
CA SER A 128 -17.15 -4.91 8.06
C SER A 128 -16.96 -3.85 9.16
N ALA A 129 -15.87 -3.06 9.09
CA ALA A 129 -15.56 -2.06 10.09
C ALA A 129 -16.63 -0.96 10.14
N THR A 130 -17.04 -0.60 11.36
CA THR A 130 -17.91 0.56 11.56
C THR A 130 -17.09 1.87 11.44
N PRO A 131 -17.73 3.01 11.13
CA PRO A 131 -17.04 4.30 11.12
C PRO A 131 -16.31 4.61 12.44
N ALA A 132 -16.87 4.20 13.58
CA ALA A 132 -16.23 4.34 14.87
C ALA A 132 -14.97 3.47 14.99
N ALA A 133 -15.02 2.21 14.54
CA ALA A 133 -13.86 1.32 14.56
C ALA A 133 -12.72 1.85 13.67
N LEU A 134 -13.04 2.40 12.50
CA LEU A 134 -12.05 3.04 11.63
C LEU A 134 -11.43 4.28 12.29
N ALA A 135 -12.22 5.11 12.96
CA ALA A 135 -11.73 6.27 13.68
C ALA A 135 -10.79 5.88 14.85
N GLU A 136 -11.13 4.82 15.59
CA GLU A 136 -10.28 4.29 16.67
C GLU A 136 -8.97 3.69 16.13
N ALA A 137 -8.99 3.10 14.92
CA ALA A 137 -7.79 2.54 14.29
C ALA A 137 -6.85 3.59 13.69
N ALA A 138 -7.35 4.78 13.34
CA ALA A 138 -6.58 5.82 12.65
C ALA A 138 -5.36 6.30 13.47
N GLY A 139 -5.56 6.55 14.78
CA GLY A 139 -4.48 6.96 15.68
C GLY A 139 -3.35 5.93 15.76
N PRO A 140 -3.63 4.69 16.22
CA PRO A 140 -2.63 3.62 16.27
C PRO A 140 -1.95 3.34 14.93
N TRP A 141 -2.67 3.44 13.82
CA TRP A 141 -2.09 3.19 12.50
C TRP A 141 -1.14 4.31 12.07
N SER A 142 -1.56 5.58 12.18
CA SER A 142 -0.68 6.73 11.91
C SER A 142 0.56 6.78 12.81
N GLY A 143 0.48 6.25 14.03
CA GLY A 143 1.62 6.14 14.96
C GLY A 143 2.53 4.93 14.74
N THR A 144 2.37 4.19 13.64
CA THR A 144 3.36 3.19 13.22
C THR A 144 4.62 3.88 12.71
N GLU A 145 5.79 3.27 12.91
CA GLU A 145 7.09 3.87 12.57
C GLU A 145 7.13 4.36 11.11
N GLU A 146 6.56 3.57 10.20
CA GLU A 146 6.54 3.82 8.77
C GLU A 146 5.70 5.06 8.41
N LEU A 147 4.54 5.23 9.05
CA LEU A 147 3.65 6.37 8.82
C LEU A 147 4.10 7.61 9.60
N GLU A 148 4.57 7.45 10.84
CA GLU A 148 5.09 8.55 11.66
C GLU A 148 6.30 9.20 10.99
N ALA A 149 7.22 8.41 10.43
CA ALA A 149 8.38 8.90 9.70
C ALA A 149 8.01 9.75 8.46
N SER A 150 6.87 9.46 7.82
CA SER A 150 6.36 10.22 6.69
C SER A 150 5.53 11.45 7.07
N GLY A 151 5.32 11.69 8.37
CA GLY A 151 4.47 12.76 8.88
C GLY A 151 2.98 12.53 8.68
N TYR A 152 2.57 11.29 8.43
CA TYR A 152 1.18 10.92 8.20
C TYR A 152 0.36 11.13 9.47
N THR A 153 -0.67 11.97 9.41
CA THR A 153 -1.45 12.30 10.61
C THR A 153 -2.55 11.28 10.86
N SER A 154 -3.09 11.27 12.07
CA SER A 154 -4.31 10.49 12.38
C SER A 154 -5.51 10.93 11.54
N GLU A 155 -5.57 12.21 11.12
CA GLU A 155 -6.61 12.70 10.22
C GLU A 155 -6.45 12.11 8.81
N ASP A 156 -5.22 12.12 8.27
CA ASP A 156 -4.91 11.49 6.97
C ASP A 156 -5.21 9.98 7.00
N ALA A 157 -4.83 9.31 8.08
CA ALA A 157 -5.15 7.90 8.32
C ALA A 157 -6.65 7.66 8.34
N GLY A 158 -7.44 8.48 9.03
CA GLY A 158 -8.89 8.38 9.06
C GLY A 158 -9.52 8.51 7.67
N GLN A 159 -9.03 9.43 6.85
CA GLN A 159 -9.50 9.63 5.47
C GLN A 159 -9.17 8.41 4.60
N SER A 160 -7.94 7.91 4.64
CA SER A 160 -7.50 6.73 3.89
C SER A 160 -8.25 5.46 4.31
N LEU A 161 -8.50 5.28 5.62
CA LEU A 161 -9.30 4.17 6.13
C LEU A 161 -10.73 4.20 5.61
N ALA A 162 -11.36 5.38 5.56
CA ALA A 162 -12.70 5.51 5.00
C ALA A 162 -12.74 5.16 3.51
N GLN A 163 -11.72 5.57 2.74
CA GLN A 163 -11.63 5.23 1.32
C GLN A 163 -11.39 3.73 1.08
N LEU A 164 -10.45 3.13 1.82
CA LEU A 164 -10.14 1.70 1.75
C LEU A 164 -11.34 0.84 2.20
N ALA A 165 -12.04 1.23 3.26
CA ALA A 165 -13.26 0.56 3.69
C ALA A 165 -14.38 0.64 2.64
N GLY A 166 -14.52 1.81 1.99
CA GLY A 166 -15.45 1.99 0.88
C GLY A 166 -15.13 1.06 -0.30
N LEU A 167 -13.86 0.98 -0.70
CA LEU A 167 -13.39 0.07 -1.75
C LEU A 167 -13.63 -1.40 -1.36
N ALA A 168 -13.25 -1.79 -0.13
CA ALA A 168 -13.42 -3.15 0.37
C ALA A 168 -14.90 -3.59 0.42
N GLY A 169 -15.79 -2.70 0.85
CA GLY A 169 -17.23 -2.97 0.91
C GLY A 169 -17.84 -3.19 -0.48
N ARG A 170 -17.45 -2.38 -1.46
CA ARG A 170 -17.88 -2.55 -2.86
C ARG A 170 -17.29 -3.83 -3.48
N ALA A 171 -15.99 -4.07 -3.28
CA ALA A 171 -15.32 -5.28 -3.73
C ALA A 171 -15.99 -6.55 -3.18
N GLY A 172 -16.27 -6.59 -1.87
CA GLY A 172 -16.96 -7.72 -1.23
C GLY A 172 -18.37 -7.94 -1.76
N SER A 173 -19.13 -6.87 -2.00
CA SER A 173 -20.50 -6.96 -2.57
C SER A 173 -20.51 -7.54 -3.98
N ASP A 174 -19.46 -7.29 -4.76
CA ASP A 174 -19.30 -7.76 -6.14
C ASP A 174 -18.53 -9.09 -6.24
N GLY A 175 -18.14 -9.70 -5.12
CA GLY A 175 -17.33 -10.93 -5.10
C GLY A 175 -15.93 -10.75 -5.67
N ARG A 176 -15.38 -9.54 -5.60
CA ARG A 176 -14.06 -9.14 -6.09
C ARG A 176 -13.03 -9.11 -4.96
N ARG A 177 -11.76 -9.07 -5.35
CA ARG A 177 -10.61 -8.95 -4.45
C ARG A 177 -9.90 -7.63 -4.62
N MET A 178 -9.24 -7.17 -3.56
CA MET A 178 -8.40 -5.97 -3.57
C MET A 178 -6.96 -6.26 -3.99
N TYR A 179 -6.39 -5.28 -4.70
CA TYR A 179 -5.05 -5.27 -5.25
C TYR A 179 -4.45 -3.87 -5.10
N CYS A 180 -3.13 -3.77 -5.20
CA CYS A 180 -2.40 -2.52 -5.28
C CYS A 180 -1.56 -2.52 -6.55
N ARG A 181 -1.66 -1.46 -7.34
CA ARG A 181 -0.62 -1.08 -8.29
C ARG A 181 0.34 -0.13 -7.59
N TRP A 182 1.58 -0.56 -7.45
CA TRP A 182 2.67 0.23 -6.92
C TRP A 182 3.46 0.80 -8.09
N ALA A 183 3.44 2.12 -8.28
CA ALA A 183 4.20 2.80 -9.32
C ALA A 183 5.42 3.52 -8.74
N LEU A 184 6.57 3.34 -9.40
CA LEU A 184 7.87 3.94 -9.04
C LEU A 184 8.12 5.27 -9.76
#